data_AF-A0A0G0B908-F1
#
_entry.id   AF-A0A0G0B908-F1
#
_cell.length_a   1.000
_cell.length_b   1.000
_cell.length_c   1.000
_cell.angle_alpha   90.00
_cell.angle_beta   90.00
_cell.angle_gamma   90.00
#
_symmetry.space_group_name_H-M   'P 1'
#
loop_
_entity.id
_entity.type
_entity.pdbx_description
1 polymer ?
#
loop_
_entity_poly.entity_id
_entity_poly.type
_entity_poly.pdbx_seq_one_letter_code
_entity_poly.pdbx_strand_id
1 'polypeptide(L)'
;MAEDYNRISFKNKNIIKRRINYRWHSIGEQLGFAVNLYLDNLDLMHFTYFSYPILYFKKFLATVHDTTPLLFKTGKASTKNKLIYNIKHLFFRLIIWCQIIRALRIITPTNTVKKQLINLYGKTISEKIIPIYEGVSYQIKKTKENKSLSKKFDSFFIYVGNFYPHK
;
A
#
# COMPACT_ATOMS: atom_id res chain seq x y z
N MET A 1 11.37 11.60 -5.02
CA MET A 1 10.57 11.47 -3.78
C MET A 1 10.92 12.47 -2.67
N ALA A 2 12.11 13.10 -2.66
CA ALA A 2 12.40 14.18 -1.69
C ALA A 2 11.64 15.49 -1.96
N GLU A 3 11.22 15.73 -3.21
CA GLU A 3 10.66 17.00 -3.66
C GLU A 3 9.23 17.27 -3.14
N ASP A 4 8.42 16.22 -2.98
CA ASP A 4 7.02 16.37 -2.52
C ASP A 4 6.91 16.71 -1.03
N TYR A 5 7.98 16.52 -0.25
CA TYR A 5 7.99 16.92 1.15
C TYR A 5 7.76 18.42 1.31
N ASN A 6 8.27 19.26 0.41
CA ASN A 6 8.06 20.70 0.53
C ASN A 6 6.72 21.16 -0.05
N ARG A 7 6.04 20.32 -0.85
CA ARG A 7 4.77 20.65 -1.52
C ARG A 7 3.54 20.50 -0.63
N ILE A 8 3.63 19.73 0.45
CA ILE A 8 2.50 19.41 1.32
C ILE A 8 2.74 19.99 2.71
N SER A 9 1.92 20.96 3.11
CA SER A 9 1.91 21.54 4.45
C SER A 9 0.61 21.18 5.17
N PHE A 10 0.71 20.89 6.47
CA PHE A 10 -0.44 20.64 7.32
C PHE A 10 -0.63 21.84 8.25
N LYS A 11 -1.86 22.37 8.31
CA LYS A 11 -2.21 23.46 9.23
C LYS A 11 -2.41 22.97 10.67
N ASN A 12 -2.65 21.67 10.86
CA ASN A 12 -2.95 21.09 12.16
C ASN A 12 -1.67 20.78 12.94
N LYS A 13 -1.53 21.37 14.13
CA LYS A 13 -0.40 21.17 15.05
C LYS A 13 -0.21 19.72 15.52
N ASN A 14 -1.26 18.90 15.48
CA ASN A 14 -1.21 17.49 15.86
C ASN A 14 -0.63 16.60 14.75
N ILE A 15 -0.35 17.15 13.57
CA ILE A 15 0.27 16.42 12.46
C ILE A 15 1.73 16.80 12.38
N ILE A 16 2.60 15.89 12.82
CA ILE A 16 4.05 16.06 12.73
C ILE A 16 4.53 15.38 11.45
N LYS A 17 5.08 16.16 10.53
CA LYS A 17 5.58 15.64 9.26
C LYS A 17 7.06 15.26 9.37
N ARG A 18 7.37 13.96 9.40
CA ARG A 18 8.74 13.45 9.40
C ARG A 18 9.22 13.12 7.98
N ARG A 19 10.46 13.51 7.65
CA ARG A 19 11.12 13.13 6.39
C ARG A 19 11.99 11.90 6.62
N ILE A 20 11.82 10.89 5.76
CA ILE A 20 12.62 9.66 5.79
C ILE A 20 13.34 9.52 4.45
N ASN A 21 14.66 9.39 4.48
CA ASN A 21 15.51 9.35 3.28
C ASN A 21 16.02 7.93 3.00
N TYR A 22 15.12 6.94 2.94
CA TYR A 22 15.47 5.59 2.52
C TYR A 22 14.80 5.23 1.20
N ARG A 23 15.57 4.59 0.32
CA ARG A 23 15.06 4.10 -0.95
C ARG A 23 14.11 2.92 -0.70
N TRP A 24 12.96 2.92 -1.36
CA TRP A 24 12.03 1.80 -1.32
C TRP A 24 12.67 0.50 -1.81
N HIS A 25 12.36 -0.60 -1.13
CA HIS A 25 12.90 -1.94 -1.35
C HIS A 25 14.43 -2.01 -1.24
N SER A 26 15.00 -1.26 -0.28
CA SER A 26 16.42 -1.29 0.05
C SER A 26 16.67 -1.79 1.47
N ILE A 27 17.90 -2.26 1.73
CA ILE A 27 18.32 -2.66 3.08
C ILE A 27 18.27 -1.46 4.05
N GLY A 28 18.56 -0.25 3.55
CA GLY A 28 18.47 0.98 4.33
C GLY A 28 17.05 1.27 4.82
N GLU A 29 16.01 0.87 4.07
CA GLU A 29 14.63 0.92 4.53
C GLU A 29 14.41 -0.05 5.70
N GLN A 30 14.94 -1.27 5.65
CA GLN A 30 14.68 -2.26 6.71
C GLN A 30 15.39 -1.92 8.03
N LEU A 31 16.56 -1.29 7.97
CA LEU A 31 17.35 -0.92 9.16
C LEU A 31 17.09 0.52 9.60
N GLY A 32 17.34 1.48 8.71
CA GLY A 32 17.29 2.90 9.05
C GLY A 32 15.87 3.41 9.31
N PHE A 33 14.86 2.93 8.56
CA PHE A 33 13.47 3.31 8.83
C PHE A 33 13.03 2.74 10.18
N ALA A 34 13.40 1.50 10.50
CA ALA A 34 13.09 0.90 11.79
C ALA A 34 13.67 1.73 12.96
N VAL A 35 14.94 2.12 12.88
CA VAL A 35 15.58 2.97 13.91
C VAL A 35 14.81 4.27 14.13
N ASN A 36 14.43 4.97 13.05
CA ASN A 36 13.65 6.21 13.18
C ASN A 36 12.29 5.97 13.85
N LEU A 37 11.58 4.89 13.51
CA LEU A 37 10.31 4.55 14.14
C LEU A 37 10.46 4.24 15.64
N TYR A 38 11.57 3.64 16.05
CA TYR A 38 11.88 3.41 17.46
C TYR A 38 12.17 4.71 18.20
N LEU A 39 12.91 5.64 17.58
CA LEU A 39 13.20 6.96 18.16
C LEU A 39 11.95 7.82 18.32
N ASP A 40 11.01 7.73 17.37
CA ASP A 40 9.73 8.45 17.45
C ASP A 40 8.81 7.91 18.57
N ASN A 41 9.15 6.77 19.21
CA ASN A 41 8.46 6.23 20.37
C ASN A 41 6.94 6.05 20.22
N LEU A 42 6.48 5.71 19.01
CA LEU A 42 5.06 5.56 18.67
C LEU A 42 4.36 4.49 19.54
N ASP A 43 3.13 4.78 19.98
CA ASP A 43 2.26 3.83 20.67
C ASP A 43 1.65 2.80 19.70
N LEU A 44 1.35 3.25 18.48
CA LEU A 44 0.79 2.46 17.39
C LEU A 44 1.27 3.01 16.05
N MET A 45 1.78 2.15 15.18
CA MET A 45 2.16 2.51 13.81
C MET A 45 1.14 1.94 12.82
N HIS A 46 0.82 2.67 11.75
CA HIS A 46 0.00 2.16 10.65
C HIS A 46 0.79 2.16 9.35
N PHE A 47 1.12 0.96 8.86
CA PHE A 47 1.79 0.79 7.58
C PHE A 47 0.75 0.65 6.47
N THR A 48 0.68 1.62 5.56
CA THR A 48 -0.30 1.62 4.45
C THR A 48 0.24 0.99 3.16
N TYR A 49 1.44 0.41 3.21
CA TYR A 49 2.10 -0.21 2.06
C TYR A 49 2.99 -1.38 2.51
N PHE A 50 3.58 -2.10 1.57
CA PHE A 50 4.56 -3.18 1.82
C PHE A 50 5.94 -2.65 2.25
N SER A 51 5.96 -1.60 3.08
CA SER A 51 7.15 -0.92 3.60
C SER A 51 7.43 -1.24 5.07
N TYR A 52 6.84 -2.32 5.58
CA TYR A 52 7.03 -2.76 6.96
C TYR A 52 8.49 -3.19 7.19
N PRO A 53 9.21 -2.61 8.16
CA PRO A 53 10.53 -3.09 8.55
C PRO A 53 10.41 -4.38 9.35
N ILE A 54 11.08 -5.45 8.94
CA ILE A 54 11.01 -6.76 9.63
C ILE A 54 11.39 -6.65 11.12
N LEU A 55 12.31 -5.74 11.43
CA LEU A 55 12.81 -5.50 12.79
C LEU A 55 11.90 -4.59 13.64
N TYR A 56 10.73 -4.17 13.15
CA TYR A 56 9.80 -3.37 13.93
C TYR A 56 8.85 -4.24 14.76
N PHE A 57 9.14 -4.41 16.05
CA PHE A 57 8.40 -5.29 16.97
C PHE A 57 7.31 -4.60 17.81
N LYS A 58 7.18 -3.26 17.73
CA LYS A 58 6.11 -2.54 18.46
C LYS A 58 4.74 -2.76 17.78
N LYS A 59 3.67 -2.36 18.47
CA LYS A 59 2.28 -2.47 18.00
C LYS A 59 2.08 -1.76 16.66
N PHE A 60 1.44 -2.43 15.70
CA PHE A 60 1.10 -1.84 14.41
C PHE A 60 -0.15 -2.40 13.75
N LEU A 61 -0.71 -1.59 12.85
CA LEU A 61 -1.72 -1.92 11.87
C LEU A 61 -1.10 -1.96 10.46
N ALA A 62 -1.69 -2.74 9.56
CA ALA A 62 -1.28 -2.76 8.16
C ALA A 62 -2.49 -2.57 7.25
N THR A 63 -2.35 -1.83 6.15
CA THR A 63 -3.30 -1.86 5.03
C THR A 63 -2.68 -2.67 3.89
N VAL A 64 -3.43 -3.64 3.38
CA VAL A 64 -3.07 -4.40 2.18
C VAL A 64 -4.08 -4.07 1.09
N HIS A 65 -3.64 -3.30 0.10
CA HIS A 65 -4.50 -2.83 -0.99
C HIS A 65 -4.80 -3.93 -2.02
N ASP A 66 -3.82 -4.76 -2.36
CA ASP A 66 -3.97 -5.87 -3.28
C ASP A 66 -3.08 -7.05 -2.91
N THR A 67 -3.36 -8.21 -3.52
CA THR A 67 -2.52 -9.41 -3.41
C THR A 67 -1.83 -9.74 -4.74
N THR A 68 -2.01 -8.87 -5.75
CA THR A 68 -1.47 -9.05 -7.11
C THR A 68 0.05 -9.29 -7.11
N PRO A 69 0.87 -8.57 -6.31
CA PRO A 69 2.31 -8.82 -6.24
C PRO A 69 2.69 -10.19 -5.65
N LEU A 70 1.79 -10.83 -4.89
CA LEU A 70 1.97 -12.17 -4.34
C LEU A 70 1.57 -13.26 -5.33
N LEU A 71 0.53 -13.00 -6.11
CA LEU A 71 -0.06 -13.95 -7.07
C LEU A 71 0.67 -13.96 -8.42
N PHE A 72 1.05 -12.79 -8.91
CA PHE A 72 1.64 -12.63 -10.23
C PHE A 72 3.11 -12.24 -10.12
N LYS A 73 3.98 -13.19 -10.49
CA LYS A 73 5.40 -12.88 -10.71
C LYS A 73 5.50 -11.99 -11.94
N THR A 74 5.74 -10.70 -11.77
CA THR A 74 6.04 -9.72 -12.84
C THR A 74 7.39 -9.96 -13.55
N GLY A 75 7.96 -11.16 -13.42
CA GLY A 75 9.27 -11.55 -13.93
C GLY A 75 9.43 -11.53 -15.46
N LYS A 76 8.37 -11.29 -16.23
CA LYS A 76 8.48 -11.09 -17.70
C LYS A 76 9.08 -9.74 -18.10
N ALA A 77 9.26 -8.78 -17.16
CA ALA A 77 9.73 -7.42 -17.47
C ALA A 77 11.02 -7.00 -16.73
N SER A 78 11.77 -7.91 -16.12
CA SER A 78 13.01 -7.58 -15.40
C SER A 78 14.25 -8.00 -16.18
N THR A 79 14.99 -7.03 -16.73
CA THR A 79 16.30 -7.14 -17.40
C THR A 79 17.48 -7.49 -16.46
N LYS A 80 17.22 -7.99 -15.25
CA LYS A 80 18.25 -8.31 -14.23
C LYS A 80 18.47 -9.81 -14.08
N ASN A 81 19.68 -10.19 -13.68
CA ASN A 81 20.09 -11.56 -13.39
C ASN A 81 19.02 -12.30 -12.55
N LYS A 82 18.55 -13.44 -13.06
CA LYS A 82 17.47 -14.27 -12.49
C LYS A 82 17.70 -14.61 -11.02
N LEU A 83 18.96 -14.77 -10.60
CA LEU A 83 19.32 -15.10 -9.22
C LEU A 83 18.98 -13.95 -8.26
N ILE A 84 19.35 -12.72 -8.63
CA ILE A 84 19.09 -11.52 -7.82
C ILE A 84 17.58 -11.26 -7.73
N TYR A 85 16.85 -11.51 -8.82
CA TYR A 85 15.38 -11.41 -8.82
C TYR A 85 14.74 -12.38 -7.82
N ASN A 86 15.15 -13.64 -7.83
CA ASN A 86 14.60 -14.66 -6.93
C ASN A 86 14.87 -14.32 -5.46
N ILE A 87 16.08 -13.86 -5.13
CA ILE A 87 16.44 -13.43 -3.77
C ILE A 87 15.56 -12.26 -3.33
N LYS A 88 15.43 -11.22 -4.17
CA LYS A 88 14.57 -10.07 -3.85
C LYS A 88 13.11 -10.45 -3.67
N HIS A 89 12.61 -11.36 -4.50
CA HIS A 89 11.24 -11.86 -4.38
C HIS A 89 11.04 -12.69 -3.11
N LEU A 90 12.04 -13.48 -2.69
CA LEU A 90 12.00 -14.19 -1.41
C LEU A 90 11.93 -13.22 -0.23
N PHE A 91 12.80 -12.20 -0.20
CA PHE A 91 12.75 -11.15 0.83
C PHE A 91 11.40 -10.42 0.85
N PHE A 92 10.86 -10.08 -0.32
CA PHE A 92 9.54 -9.48 -0.42
C PHE A 92 8.44 -10.35 0.19
N ARG A 93 8.41 -11.65 -0.14
CA ARG A 93 7.45 -12.60 0.44
C ARG A 93 7.61 -12.71 1.96
N LEU A 94 8.84 -12.72 2.46
CA LEU A 94 9.14 -12.77 3.88
C LEU A 94 8.69 -11.50 4.61
N ILE A 95 8.94 -10.31 4.05
CA ILE A 95 8.47 -9.03 4.60
C ILE A 95 6.94 -9.04 4.75
N ILE A 96 6.23 -9.43 3.69
CA ILE A 96 4.76 -9.46 3.72
C ILE A 96 4.26 -10.52 4.70
N TRP A 97 4.86 -11.71 4.70
CA TRP A 97 4.49 -12.74 5.67
C TRP A 97 4.66 -12.24 7.10
N CYS A 98 5.80 -11.61 7.44
CA CYS A 98 6.01 -11.01 8.75
C CYS A 98 4.98 -9.91 9.05
N GLN A 99 4.72 -9.02 8.10
CA GLN A 99 3.73 -7.93 8.25
C GLN A 99 2.34 -8.50 8.57
N ILE A 100 1.89 -9.50 7.80
CA ILE A 100 0.59 -10.13 7.97
C ILE A 100 0.51 -10.89 9.29
N ILE A 101 1.53 -11.67 9.65
CA ILE A 101 1.49 -12.47 10.88
C ILE A 101 1.55 -11.57 12.13
N ARG A 102 2.35 -10.50 12.11
CA ARG A 102 2.61 -9.67 13.31
C ARG A 102 1.66 -8.48 13.47
N ALA A 103 0.93 -8.07 12.42
CA ALA A 103 -0.03 -6.97 12.54
C ALA A 103 -1.14 -7.29 13.56
N LEU A 104 -1.50 -6.30 14.37
CA LEU A 104 -2.63 -6.39 15.31
C LEU A 104 -3.97 -6.47 14.56
N ARG A 105 -4.15 -5.62 13.56
CA ARG A 105 -5.25 -5.66 12.58
C ARG A 105 -4.72 -5.34 11.20
N ILE A 106 -5.40 -5.89 10.19
CA ILE A 106 -5.12 -5.68 8.78
C ILE A 106 -6.36 -5.05 8.15
N ILE A 107 -6.19 -3.92 7.48
CA ILE A 107 -7.24 -3.25 6.73
C ILE A 107 -7.14 -3.67 5.27
N THR A 108 -8.27 -4.01 4.66
CA THR A 108 -8.35 -4.28 3.22
C THR A 108 -9.40 -3.40 2.57
N PRO A 109 -9.19 -2.92 1.33
CA PRO A 109 -10.15 -2.03 0.67
C PRO A 109 -11.46 -2.74 0.27
N THR A 110 -11.47 -4.07 0.22
CA THR A 110 -12.66 -4.86 -0.14
C THR A 110 -12.72 -6.19 0.60
N ASN A 111 -13.90 -6.80 0.63
CA ASN A 111 -14.10 -8.18 1.06
C ASN A 111 -13.35 -9.20 0.16
N THR A 112 -13.16 -8.87 -1.11
CA THR A 112 -12.43 -9.73 -2.06
C THR A 112 -10.97 -9.87 -1.64
N VAL A 113 -10.32 -8.75 -1.32
CA VAL A 113 -8.91 -8.77 -0.85
C VAL A 113 -8.79 -9.52 0.49
N LYS A 114 -9.75 -9.36 1.41
CA LYS A 114 -9.81 -10.17 2.64
C LYS A 114 -9.84 -11.66 2.34
N LYS A 115 -10.73 -12.11 1.45
CA LYS A 115 -10.83 -13.53 1.05
C LYS A 115 -9.53 -14.03 0.43
N GLN A 116 -8.88 -13.23 -0.43
CA GLN A 116 -7.60 -13.59 -1.03
C GLN A 116 -6.49 -13.76 0.02
N LEU A 117 -6.41 -12.86 1.01
CA LEU A 117 -5.44 -13.00 2.10
C LEU A 117 -5.68 -14.25 2.95
N ILE A 118 -6.94 -14.57 3.26
CA ILE A 118 -7.30 -15.78 3.99
C ILE A 118 -6.91 -17.03 3.20
N ASN A 119 -7.12 -17.03 1.88
CA ASN A 119 -6.73 -18.16 1.03
C ASN A 119 -5.20 -18.34 0.97
N LEU A 120 -4.44 -17.24 1.00
CA LEU A 120 -2.97 -17.28 0.92
C LEU A 120 -2.27 -17.60 2.25
N TYR A 121 -2.81 -17.14 3.37
CA TYR A 121 -2.15 -17.19 4.68
C TYR A 121 -2.92 -18.00 5.73
N GLY A 122 -4.08 -18.55 5.38
CA GLY A 122 -4.89 -19.42 6.22
C GLY A 122 -6.02 -18.70 6.98
N LYS A 123 -6.95 -19.49 7.52
CA LYS A 123 -8.13 -18.99 8.24
C LYS A 123 -7.81 -18.31 9.57
N THR A 124 -6.66 -18.61 10.17
CA THR A 124 -6.23 -18.07 11.48
C THR A 124 -6.08 -16.55 11.51
N ILE A 125 -5.85 -15.92 10.35
CA ILE A 125 -5.74 -14.45 10.27
C ILE A 125 -7.08 -13.75 9.98
N SER A 126 -8.18 -14.50 9.78
CA SER A 126 -9.46 -13.93 9.35
C SER A 126 -10.01 -12.88 10.31
N GLU A 127 -9.91 -13.13 11.62
CA GLU A 127 -10.47 -12.27 12.67
C GLU A 127 -9.77 -10.92 12.76
N LYS A 128 -8.48 -10.86 12.40
CA LYS A 128 -7.74 -9.60 12.40
C LYS A 128 -7.84 -8.80 11.11
N ILE A 129 -8.43 -9.37 10.04
CA ILE A 129 -8.64 -8.64 8.78
C ILE A 129 -10.01 -7.95 8.79
N ILE A 130 -9.98 -6.62 8.66
CA ILE A 130 -11.15 -5.75 8.66
C ILE A 130 -11.25 -5.07 7.29
N PRO A 131 -12.28 -5.39 6.49
CA PRO A 131 -12.55 -4.67 5.25
C PRO A 131 -13.06 -3.26 5.57
N ILE A 132 -12.38 -2.24 5.05
CA ILE A 132 -12.79 -0.84 5.09
C ILE A 132 -12.75 -0.32 3.66
N TYR A 133 -13.92 -0.04 3.09
CA TYR A 133 -14.04 0.42 1.71
C TYR A 133 -13.43 1.81 1.54
N GLU A 134 -12.74 2.02 0.41
CA GLU A 134 -12.15 3.32 0.10
C GLU A 134 -13.26 4.36 -0.14
N GLY A 135 -13.04 5.56 0.40
CA GLY A 135 -13.93 6.69 0.22
C GLY A 135 -13.67 7.43 -1.09
N VAL A 136 -14.70 8.11 -1.59
CA VAL A 136 -14.57 9.05 -2.72
C VAL A 136 -14.38 10.48 -2.22
N SER A 137 -13.58 11.28 -2.93
CA SER A 137 -13.37 12.69 -2.58
C SER A 137 -14.68 13.47 -2.54
N TYR A 138 -14.86 14.29 -1.50
CA TYR A 138 -16.03 15.17 -1.39
C TYR A 138 -16.11 16.19 -2.53
N GLN A 139 -15.00 16.47 -3.21
CA GLN A 139 -14.99 17.32 -4.40
C GLN A 139 -15.86 16.73 -5.51
N ILE A 140 -15.91 15.40 -5.67
CA ILE A 140 -16.76 14.74 -6.67
C ILE A 140 -18.24 15.06 -6.42
N LYS A 141 -18.67 15.13 -5.15
CA LYS A 141 -20.04 15.50 -4.79
C LYS A 141 -20.38 16.96 -5.11
N LYS A 142 -19.35 17.82 -5.23
CA LYS A 142 -19.48 19.26 -5.52
C LYS A 142 -19.27 19.60 -7.00
N THR A 143 -18.88 18.63 -7.82
CA THR A 143 -18.59 18.86 -9.23
C THR A 143 -19.87 19.18 -9.99
N LYS A 144 -19.84 20.24 -10.80
CA LYS A 144 -20.94 20.59 -11.70
C LYS A 144 -20.86 19.76 -12.98
N GLU A 145 -22.00 19.39 -13.51
CA GLU A 145 -22.11 18.68 -14.79
C GLU A 145 -21.51 19.51 -15.94
N ASN A 146 -20.74 18.84 -16.81
CA ASN A 146 -20.19 19.48 -18.00
C ASN A 146 -21.20 19.43 -19.16
N LYS A 147 -22.08 20.44 -19.22
CA LYS A 147 -23.12 20.58 -20.27
C LYS A 147 -22.59 20.74 -21.70
N SER A 148 -21.29 21.00 -21.89
CA SER A 148 -20.71 21.05 -23.24
C SER A 148 -20.41 19.66 -23.79
N LEU A 149 -20.14 18.70 -22.90
CA LEU A 149 -19.84 17.32 -23.28
C LEU A 149 -21.08 16.59 -23.79
N SER A 150 -22.23 16.85 -23.17
CA SER A 150 -23.53 16.30 -23.57
C SER A 150 -24.01 16.80 -24.94
N LYS A 151 -23.48 17.93 -25.44
CA LYS A 151 -23.78 18.42 -26.80
C LYS A 151 -22.94 17.75 -27.88
N LYS A 152 -21.83 17.10 -27.51
CA LYS A 152 -20.87 16.54 -28.45
C LYS A 152 -21.02 15.03 -28.63
N PHE A 153 -21.58 14.34 -27.64
CA PHE A 153 -21.75 12.90 -27.65
C PHE A 153 -23.13 12.54 -27.08
N ASP A 154 -23.99 11.96 -27.92
CA ASP A 154 -25.34 11.54 -27.51
C ASP A 154 -25.36 10.16 -26.85
N SER A 155 -24.42 9.28 -27.20
CA SER A 155 -24.23 7.96 -26.59
C SER A 155 -22.77 7.54 -26.70
N PHE A 156 -22.13 7.27 -25.57
CA PHE A 156 -20.71 6.94 -25.53
C PHE A 156 -20.39 5.95 -24.40
N PHE A 157 -19.35 5.16 -24.59
CA PHE A 157 -18.71 4.38 -23.53
C PHE A 157 -17.39 5.05 -23.16
N ILE A 158 -17.15 5.27 -21.86
CA ILE A 158 -15.85 5.75 -21.38
C ILE A 158 -15.16 4.61 -20.64
N TYR A 159 -13.95 4.29 -21.09
CA TYR A 159 -12.98 3.52 -20.32
C TYR A 159 -11.99 4.48 -19.67
N VAL A 160 -11.96 4.51 -18.34
CA VAL A 160 -10.95 5.25 -17.57
C VAL A 160 -10.16 4.25 -16.73
N GLY A 161 -8.95 3.94 -17.18
CA GLY A 161 -8.11 2.96 -16.52
C GLY A 161 -6.71 2.90 -17.12
N ASN A 162 -5.80 2.25 -16.38
CA ASN A 162 -4.49 1.89 -16.92
C ASN A 162 -4.65 0.64 -17.79
N PHE A 163 -3.98 0.62 -18.94
CA PHE A 163 -4.03 -0.48 -19.91
C PHE A 163 -3.17 -1.67 -19.43
N TYR A 164 -3.67 -2.40 -18.44
CA TYR A 164 -3.05 -3.65 -17.98
C TYR A 164 -3.99 -4.82 -18.29
N PRO A 165 -3.47 -6.02 -18.65
CA PRO A 165 -4.31 -7.18 -19.00
C PRO A 165 -5.28 -7.65 -17.90
N HIS A 166 -5.09 -7.17 -16.67
CA HIS A 166 -5.90 -7.50 -15.50
C HIS A 166 -6.83 -6.36 -15.07
N LYS A 167 -7.05 -5.36 -15.93
CA LYS A 167 -7.98 -4.24 -15.78
C LYS A 167 -8.92 -4.18 -16.98
#